data_AF-A0A419H0F9-F1
#
_entry.id   AF-A0A419H0F9-F1
#
_cell.length_a   1.000
_cell.length_b   1.000
_cell.length_c   1.000
_cell.angle_alpha   90.00
_cell.angle_beta   90.00
_cell.angle_gamma   90.00
#
_symmetry.space_group_name_H-M   'P 1'
#
loop_
_entity.id
_entity.type
_entity.pdbx_description
1 polymer ?
#
loop_
_entity_poly.entity_id
_entity_poly.type
_entity_poly.pdbx_seq_one_letter_code
_entity_poly.pdbx_strand_id
1 'polypeptide(L)'
;MYYYTILTLHIVFAGIWLINFATEPVLRWQILTNKNKSGERKFISLYLTFANLLGMIGAIGILTTGITLVLNSGYGFFRMTDNHWLATKQILMIVLLIIIGAVLVPAAKKLRSALGNDLESGTPISDEGYKTLGKIFTLNKVINTIVLINFLFAITHRYFGS
;
A
#
# COMPACT_ATOMS: atom_id res chain seq x y z
N MET A 1 2.67 28.62 9.19
CA MET A 1 2.80 28.31 7.74
C MET A 1 3.30 26.88 7.51
N TYR A 2 4.39 26.45 8.16
CA TYR A 2 4.99 25.11 7.97
C TYR A 2 4.06 23.92 8.28
N TYR A 3 3.27 24.00 9.37
CA TYR A 3 2.35 22.93 9.77
C TYR A 3 1.31 22.59 8.70
N TYR A 4 0.62 23.59 8.15
CA TYR A 4 -0.41 23.39 7.12
C TYR A 4 0.16 22.82 5.82
N THR A 5 1.39 23.19 5.46
CA THR A 5 2.09 22.60 4.32
C THR A 5 2.33 21.10 4.55
N ILE A 6 2.85 20.72 5.72
CA ILE A 6 3.08 19.30 6.03
C ILE A 6 1.77 18.52 6.09
N LEU A 7 0.74 19.10 6.69
CA LEU A 7 -0.59 18.48 6.74
C LEU A 7 -1.16 18.25 5.33
N THR A 8 -1.00 19.22 4.44
CA THR A 8 -1.42 19.10 3.04
C THR A 8 -0.66 17.98 2.34
N LEU A 9 0.67 17.93 2.49
CA LEU A 9 1.49 16.86 1.95
C LEU A 9 1.09 15.48 2.50
N HIS A 10 0.82 15.38 3.81
CA HIS A 10 0.36 14.15 4.44
C HIS A 10 -0.94 13.64 3.80
N ILE A 11 -1.90 14.54 3.57
CA ILE A 11 -3.18 14.21 2.89
C ILE A 11 -2.93 13.77 1.45
N VAL A 12 -2.05 14.46 0.71
CA VAL A 12 -1.70 14.09 -0.67
C VAL A 12 -1.07 12.69 -0.71
N PHE A 13 -0.12 12.38 0.17
CA PHE A 13 0.49 11.05 0.23
C PHE A 13 -0.50 9.95 0.65
N ALA A 14 -1.42 10.26 1.56
CA ALA A 14 -2.54 9.37 1.88
C ALA A 14 -3.43 9.10 0.67
N GLY A 15 -3.75 10.15 -0.11
CA GLY A 15 -4.46 10.03 -1.37
C GLY A 15 -3.73 9.14 -2.38
N ILE A 16 -2.42 9.35 -2.57
CA ILE A 16 -1.60 8.52 -3.47
C ILE A 16 -1.63 7.05 -3.06
N TRP A 17 -1.54 6.76 -1.76
CA TRP A 17 -1.64 5.37 -1.29
C TRP A 17 -3.03 4.79 -1.56
N LEU A 18 -4.10 5.57 -1.31
CA LEU A 18 -5.48 5.14 -1.57
C LEU A 18 -5.76 4.84 -3.04
N ILE A 19 -5.02 5.40 -3.98
CA ILE A 19 -5.16 5.04 -5.41
C ILE A 19 -4.98 3.54 -5.63
N ASN A 20 -4.15 2.85 -4.82
CA ASN A 20 -4.02 1.38 -4.88
C ASN A 20 -5.34 0.64 -4.66
N PHE A 21 -6.29 1.22 -3.92
CA PHE A 21 -7.62 0.64 -3.74
C PHE A 21 -8.42 0.63 -5.05
N ALA A 22 -8.26 1.67 -5.89
CA ALA A 22 -8.93 1.76 -7.17
C ALA A 22 -8.21 1.00 -8.30
N THR A 23 -6.87 1.00 -8.29
CA THR A 23 -6.08 0.40 -9.38
C THR A 23 -5.89 -1.11 -9.23
N GLU A 24 -5.87 -1.66 -8.01
CA GLU A 24 -5.69 -3.11 -7.79
C GLU A 24 -6.77 -3.95 -8.48
N PRO A 25 -8.09 -3.67 -8.31
CA PRO A 25 -9.13 -4.48 -8.94
C PRO A 25 -9.03 -4.46 -10.47
N VAL A 26 -8.71 -3.31 -11.05
CA VAL A 26 -8.58 -3.12 -12.50
C VAL A 26 -7.41 -3.94 -13.04
N LEU A 27 -6.23 -3.81 -12.45
CA LEU A 27 -5.03 -4.52 -12.90
C LEU A 27 -5.15 -6.03 -12.66
N ARG A 28 -5.74 -6.43 -11.53
CA ARG A 28 -6.02 -7.84 -11.24
C ARG A 28 -6.98 -8.44 -12.26
N TRP A 29 -8.03 -7.72 -12.63
CA TRP A 29 -8.97 -8.16 -13.65
C TRP A 29 -8.28 -8.36 -15.01
N GLN A 30 -7.38 -7.45 -15.40
CA GLN A 30 -6.58 -7.58 -16.62
C GLN A 30 -5.69 -8.84 -16.59
N ILE A 31 -5.04 -9.13 -15.46
CA ILE A 31 -4.22 -10.34 -15.31
C ILE A 31 -5.08 -11.60 -15.45
N LEU A 32 -6.22 -11.67 -14.76
CA LEU A 32 -7.10 -12.84 -14.79
C LEU A 32 -7.70 -13.09 -16.18
N THR A 33 -8.07 -12.04 -16.89
CA THR A 33 -8.66 -12.12 -18.24
C THR A 33 -7.62 -12.51 -19.32
N ASN A 34 -6.36 -12.21 -19.06
CA ASN A 34 -5.23 -12.52 -19.93
C ASN A 34 -4.41 -13.74 -19.48
N LYS A 35 -4.92 -14.53 -18.53
CA LYS A 35 -4.24 -15.73 -18.06
C LYS A 35 -3.93 -16.70 -19.21
N ASN A 36 -2.69 -17.20 -19.26
CA ASN A 36 -2.16 -18.07 -20.31
C ASN A 36 -2.18 -17.48 -21.73
N LYS A 37 -2.27 -16.14 -21.88
CA LYS A 37 -2.20 -15.44 -23.16
C LYS A 37 -0.91 -14.63 -23.26
N SER A 38 -0.50 -14.31 -24.49
CA SER A 38 0.56 -13.32 -24.71
C SER A 38 0.18 -12.01 -24.04
N GLY A 39 1.09 -11.48 -23.21
CA GLY A 39 0.86 -10.26 -22.43
C GLY A 39 0.45 -10.45 -20.97
N GLU A 40 0.16 -11.66 -20.50
CA GLU A 40 -0.08 -11.92 -19.06
C GLU A 40 1.07 -11.38 -18.20
N ARG A 41 2.31 -11.73 -18.56
CA ARG A 41 3.53 -11.32 -17.85
C ARG A 41 3.68 -9.81 -17.80
N LYS A 42 3.30 -9.12 -18.88
CA LYS A 42 3.28 -7.66 -18.96
C LYS A 42 2.30 -7.06 -17.95
N PHE A 43 1.09 -7.59 -17.85
CA PHE A 43 0.11 -7.12 -16.85
C PHE A 43 0.55 -7.42 -15.41
N ILE A 44 1.17 -8.58 -15.16
CA ILE A 44 1.73 -8.89 -13.84
C ILE A 44 2.87 -7.92 -13.50
N SER A 45 3.80 -7.68 -14.44
CA SER A 45 4.90 -6.73 -14.25
C SER A 45 4.40 -5.31 -13.98
N LEU A 46 3.40 -4.85 -14.76
CA LEU A 46 2.74 -3.57 -14.58
C LEU A 46 2.11 -3.47 -13.18
N TYR A 47 1.36 -4.49 -12.77
CA TYR A 47 0.75 -4.58 -11.45
C TYR A 47 1.78 -4.47 -10.32
N LEU A 48 2.86 -5.26 -10.39
CA LEU A 48 3.93 -5.21 -9.39
C LEU A 48 4.63 -3.85 -9.37
N THR A 49 4.75 -3.18 -10.51
CA THR A 49 5.38 -1.86 -10.63
C THR A 49 4.51 -0.79 -9.99
N PHE A 50 3.22 -0.74 -10.34
CA PHE A 50 2.26 0.21 -9.78
C PHE A 50 2.08 0.03 -8.28
N ALA A 51 1.85 -1.21 -7.82
CA ALA A 51 1.68 -1.50 -6.40
C ALA A 51 2.91 -1.08 -5.58
N ASN A 52 4.12 -1.30 -6.11
CA ASN A 52 5.36 -0.89 -5.45
C ASN A 52 5.54 0.62 -5.46
N LEU A 53 5.35 1.29 -6.60
CA LEU A 53 5.57 2.74 -6.71
C LEU A 53 4.60 3.53 -5.83
N LEU A 54 3.29 3.28 -6.00
CA LEU A 54 2.25 3.97 -5.22
C LEU A 54 2.35 3.61 -3.74
N GLY A 55 2.61 2.33 -3.43
CA GLY A 55 2.81 1.86 -2.06
C GLY A 55 4.00 2.52 -1.38
N MET A 56 5.17 2.59 -2.02
CA MET A 56 6.36 3.22 -1.45
C MET A 56 6.20 4.73 -1.28
N ILE A 57 5.73 5.44 -2.32
CA ILE A 57 5.53 6.90 -2.26
C ILE A 57 4.52 7.23 -1.15
N GLY A 58 3.38 6.52 -1.12
CA GLY A 58 2.37 6.68 -0.10
C GLY A 58 2.90 6.39 1.31
N ALA A 59 3.55 5.25 1.50
CA ALA A 59 4.03 4.83 2.82
C ALA A 59 5.14 5.73 3.37
N ILE A 60 6.15 6.05 2.57
CA ILE A 60 7.26 6.93 2.99
C ILE A 60 6.73 8.35 3.23
N GLY A 61 5.87 8.84 2.33
CA GLY A 61 5.25 10.16 2.45
C GLY A 61 4.42 10.30 3.72
N ILE A 62 3.52 9.36 4.01
CA ILE A 62 2.71 9.34 5.24
C ILE A 62 3.59 9.20 6.48
N LEU A 63 4.58 8.31 6.46
CA LEU A 63 5.45 8.06 7.60
C LEU A 63 6.23 9.32 7.98
N THR A 64 6.94 9.91 7.00
CA THR A 64 7.78 11.09 7.21
C THR A 64 6.95 12.29 7.67
N THR A 65 5.91 12.64 6.92
CA THR A 65 5.04 13.76 7.27
C THR A 65 4.28 13.52 8.58
N GLY A 66 3.86 12.28 8.85
CA GLY A 66 3.17 11.91 10.09
C GLY A 66 4.05 12.07 11.32
N ILE A 67 5.31 11.61 11.26
CA ILE A 67 6.31 11.84 12.31
C ILE A 67 6.50 13.34 12.54
N THR A 68 6.68 14.12 11.48
CA THR A 68 6.85 15.58 11.60
C THR A 68 5.63 16.25 12.23
N LEU A 69 4.41 15.87 11.85
CA LEU A 69 3.18 16.42 12.43
C LEU A 69 3.10 16.13 13.93
N VAL A 70 3.42 14.91 14.36
CA VAL A 70 3.40 14.54 15.79
C VAL A 70 4.39 15.39 16.59
N LEU A 71 5.61 15.58 16.06
CA LEU A 71 6.64 16.39 16.72
C LEU A 71 6.26 17.88 16.83
N ASN A 72 5.32 18.38 16.02
CA ASN A 72 4.94 19.80 15.96
C ASN A 72 3.51 20.09 16.46
N SER A 73 2.78 19.11 16.98
CA SER A 73 1.35 19.25 17.35
C SER A 73 1.04 18.99 18.82
N GLY A 74 2.00 18.52 19.62
CA GLY A 74 1.77 18.17 21.03
C GLY A 74 1.00 16.87 21.26
N TYR A 75 0.51 16.19 20.21
CA TYR A 75 -0.24 14.93 20.34
C TYR A 75 0.61 13.76 20.88
N GLY A 76 1.92 13.77 20.60
CA GLY A 76 2.85 12.71 21.01
C GLY A 76 2.67 11.38 20.25
N PHE A 77 3.64 10.48 20.43
CA PHE A 77 3.59 9.13 19.86
C PHE A 77 2.93 8.15 20.84
N PHE A 78 2.05 7.28 20.33
CA PHE A 78 1.41 6.17 21.02
C PHE A 78 0.70 6.54 22.34
N ARG A 79 0.20 7.78 22.46
CA ARG A 79 -0.53 8.25 23.66
C ARG A 79 -1.96 7.72 23.68
N MET A 80 -2.18 6.60 24.35
CA MET A 80 -3.50 5.96 24.45
C MET A 80 -4.48 6.67 25.40
N THR A 81 -4.00 7.43 26.38
CA THR A 81 -4.86 8.14 27.35
C THR A 81 -5.63 9.29 26.70
N ASP A 82 -4.92 10.17 25.98
CA ASP A 82 -5.53 11.41 25.46
C ASP A 82 -5.79 11.36 23.96
N ASN A 83 -5.05 10.53 23.21
CA ASN A 83 -5.05 10.52 21.74
C ASN A 83 -5.13 9.08 21.18
N HIS A 84 -6.00 8.24 21.75
CA HIS A 84 -6.16 6.83 21.38
C HIS A 84 -6.35 6.64 19.87
N TRP A 85 -7.14 7.49 19.20
CA TRP A 85 -7.36 7.42 17.75
C TRP A 85 -6.05 7.53 16.95
N LEU A 86 -5.16 8.45 17.34
CA LEU A 86 -3.87 8.67 16.68
C LEU A 86 -2.90 7.54 17.01
N ALA A 87 -2.88 7.10 18.28
CA ALA A 87 -2.07 5.97 18.73
C ALA A 87 -2.43 4.69 17.95
N THR A 88 -3.73 4.41 17.76
CA THR A 88 -4.20 3.30 16.92
C THR A 88 -3.71 3.45 15.48
N LYS A 89 -3.83 4.63 14.87
CA LYS A 89 -3.32 4.87 13.50
C LYS A 89 -1.80 4.63 13.38
N GLN A 90 -1.02 5.03 14.39
CA GLN A 90 0.43 4.82 14.41
C GLN A 90 0.78 3.33 14.53
N ILE A 91 0.03 2.57 15.35
CA ILE A 91 0.20 1.11 15.47
C ILE A 91 -0.12 0.42 14.14
N LEU A 92 -1.26 0.76 13.53
CA LEU A 92 -1.64 0.24 12.21
C LEU A 92 -0.57 0.53 11.15
N MET A 93 0.06 1.71 11.21
CA MET A 93 1.16 2.07 10.31
C MET A 93 2.38 1.17 10.52
N ILE A 94 2.77 0.88 11.77
CA ILE A 94 3.87 -0.07 12.04
C ILE A 94 3.55 -1.46 11.49
N VAL A 95 2.33 -1.96 11.74
CA VAL A 95 1.88 -3.26 11.23
C VAL A 95 1.96 -3.29 9.69
N LEU A 96 1.51 -2.22 9.03
CA LEU A 96 1.61 -2.08 7.57
C LEU A 96 3.06 -2.15 7.08
N LEU A 97 3.97 -1.40 7.71
CA LEU A 97 5.38 -1.39 7.32
C LEU A 97 6.02 -2.78 7.47
N ILE A 98 5.68 -3.53 8.51
CA ILE A 98 6.14 -4.91 8.71
C ILE A 98 5.60 -5.82 7.61
N ILE A 99 4.30 -5.79 7.32
CA ILE A 99 3.70 -6.62 6.26
C ILE A 99 4.35 -6.30 4.90
N ILE A 100 4.53 -5.02 4.59
CA ILE A 100 5.12 -4.58 3.33
C ILE A 100 6.59 -5.03 3.24
N GLY A 101 7.41 -4.65 4.22
CA GLY A 101 8.85 -4.89 4.19
C GLY A 101 9.23 -6.36 4.32
N ALA A 102 8.60 -7.08 5.26
CA ALA A 102 8.98 -8.45 5.59
C ALA A 102 8.29 -9.51 4.71
N VAL A 103 7.11 -9.20 4.14
CA VAL A 103 6.29 -10.21 3.44
C VAL A 103 6.04 -9.85 1.98
N LEU A 104 5.49 -8.66 1.72
CA LEU A 104 5.11 -8.27 0.35
C LEU A 104 6.33 -8.07 -0.55
N VAL A 105 7.33 -7.30 -0.09
CA VAL A 105 8.52 -6.97 -0.88
C VAL A 105 9.30 -8.23 -1.30
N PRO A 106 9.59 -9.21 -0.41
CA PRO A 106 10.23 -10.46 -0.82
C PRO A 106 9.39 -11.27 -1.82
N ALA A 107 8.08 -11.37 -1.60
CA ALA A 107 7.18 -12.09 -2.50
C ALA A 107 7.16 -11.44 -3.91
N ALA A 108 7.08 -10.11 -3.97
CA ALA A 108 7.10 -9.35 -5.22
C ALA A 108 8.44 -9.50 -5.95
N LYS A 109 9.57 -9.47 -5.24
CA LYS A 109 10.90 -9.74 -5.83
C LYS A 109 10.99 -11.15 -6.40
N LYS A 110 10.51 -12.16 -5.67
CA LYS A 110 10.48 -13.55 -6.12
C LYS A 110 9.63 -13.69 -7.40
N LEU A 111 8.45 -13.08 -7.43
CA LEU A 111 7.60 -13.13 -8.62
C LEU A 111 8.22 -12.39 -9.83
N ARG A 112 8.83 -11.22 -9.63
CA ARG A 112 9.55 -10.51 -10.70
C ARG A 112 10.66 -11.37 -11.31
N SER A 113 11.42 -12.07 -10.47
CA SER A 113 12.45 -13.00 -10.95
C SER A 113 11.86 -14.13 -11.79
N ALA A 114 10.72 -14.70 -11.35
CA ALA A 114 10.02 -15.77 -12.07
C ALA A 114 9.40 -15.34 -13.40
N LEU A 115 9.10 -14.05 -13.60
CA LEU A 115 8.63 -13.53 -14.90
C LEU A 115 9.74 -13.51 -15.96
N GLY A 116 11.00 -13.40 -15.54
CA GLY A 116 12.14 -13.22 -16.43
C GLY A 116 12.11 -11.87 -17.18
N ASN A 117 12.95 -11.75 -18.21
CA ASN A 117 13.08 -10.53 -19.01
C ASN A 117 12.15 -10.51 -20.24
N ASP A 118 11.64 -11.68 -20.65
CA ASP A 118 10.70 -11.79 -21.77
C ASP A 118 9.25 -11.67 -21.27
N LEU A 119 8.75 -10.44 -21.30
CA LEU A 119 7.38 -10.10 -20.91
C LEU A 119 6.34 -10.33 -22.02
N GLU A 120 6.79 -10.56 -23.26
CA GLU A 120 5.91 -10.82 -24.41
C GLU A 120 5.73 -12.32 -24.67
N SER A 121 6.50 -13.15 -23.96
CA SER A 121 6.36 -14.60 -23.98
C SER A 121 4.90 -15.05 -23.83
N GLY A 122 4.45 -15.89 -24.76
CA GLY A 122 3.19 -16.62 -24.64
C GLY A 122 3.27 -17.80 -23.66
N THR A 123 4.45 -18.07 -23.08
CA THR A 123 4.61 -19.15 -22.11
C THR A 123 4.01 -18.76 -20.76
N PRO A 124 3.13 -19.60 -20.19
CA PRO A 124 2.52 -19.31 -18.90
C PRO A 124 3.60 -19.23 -17.81
N ILE A 125 3.29 -18.51 -16.73
CA ILE A 125 4.13 -18.54 -15.54
C ILE A 125 4.02 -19.91 -14.85
N SER A 126 5.04 -20.28 -14.07
CA SER A 126 5.00 -21.54 -13.31
C SER A 126 3.88 -21.55 -12.26
N ASP A 127 3.47 -22.74 -11.84
CA ASP A 127 2.48 -22.90 -10.75
C ASP A 127 2.91 -22.21 -9.46
N GLU A 128 4.21 -22.21 -9.16
CA GLU A 128 4.77 -21.46 -8.04
C GLU A 128 4.64 -19.94 -8.23
N GLY A 129 4.80 -19.46 -9.46
CA GLY A 129 4.52 -18.08 -9.85
C GLY A 129 3.07 -17.69 -9.58
N TYR A 130 2.12 -18.51 -10.02
CA TYR A 130 0.69 -18.31 -9.74
C TYR A 130 0.38 -18.31 -8.24
N LYS A 131 0.95 -19.23 -7.48
CA LYS A 131 0.78 -19.28 -6.02
C LYS A 131 1.32 -18.01 -5.35
N THR A 132 2.48 -17.54 -5.79
CA THR A 132 3.09 -16.30 -5.28
C THR A 132 2.24 -15.07 -5.64
N LEU A 133 1.74 -14.99 -6.88
CA LEU A 133 0.84 -13.94 -7.33
C LEU A 133 -0.45 -13.90 -6.51
N GLY A 134 -1.08 -15.06 -6.27
CA GLY A 134 -2.26 -15.18 -5.41
C GLY A 134 -2.00 -14.68 -3.99
N LYS A 135 -0.83 -15.02 -3.41
CA LYS A 135 -0.41 -14.50 -2.10
C LYS A 135 -0.28 -12.97 -2.12
N ILE A 136 0.31 -12.40 -3.17
CA ILE A 136 0.44 -10.94 -3.33
C ILE A 136 -0.93 -10.26 -3.43
N PHE A 137 -1.89 -10.82 -4.18
CA PHE A 137 -3.25 -10.29 -4.24
C PHE A 137 -3.90 -10.24 -2.85
N THR A 138 -3.79 -11.32 -2.08
CA THR A 138 -4.33 -11.38 -0.72
C THR A 138 -3.65 -10.35 0.19
N LEU A 139 -2.33 -10.25 0.14
CA LEU A 139 -1.57 -9.27 0.94
C LEU A 139 -1.95 -7.83 0.60
N ASN A 140 -2.07 -7.49 -0.68
CA ASN A 140 -2.48 -6.15 -1.10
C ASN A 140 -3.92 -5.82 -0.68
N LYS A 141 -4.84 -6.79 -0.71
CA LYS A 141 -6.18 -6.60 -0.16
C LYS A 141 -6.14 -6.27 1.35
N VAL A 142 -5.33 -6.99 2.12
CA VAL A 142 -5.15 -6.74 3.56
C VAL A 142 -4.55 -5.34 3.79
N ILE A 143 -3.48 -4.99 3.08
CA ILE A 143 -2.85 -3.67 3.16
C ILE A 143 -3.85 -2.56 2.83
N ASN A 144 -4.54 -2.67 1.71
CA ASN A 144 -5.53 -1.68 1.28
C ASN A 144 -6.67 -1.53 2.30
N THR A 145 -7.12 -2.63 2.91
CA THR A 145 -8.12 -2.59 3.98
C THR A 145 -7.60 -1.83 5.21
N ILE A 146 -6.37 -2.10 5.65
CA ILE A 146 -5.78 -1.41 6.82
C ILE A 146 -5.58 0.08 6.51
N VAL A 147 -5.10 0.42 5.31
CA VAL A 147 -4.95 1.82 4.87
C VAL A 147 -6.30 2.54 4.87
N LEU A 148 -7.35 1.90 4.35
CA LEU A 148 -8.70 2.44 4.37
C LEU A 148 -9.19 2.67 5.81
N ILE A 149 -9.01 1.69 6.71
CA ILE A 149 -9.35 1.85 8.13
C ILE A 149 -8.58 3.01 8.75
N ASN A 150 -7.29 3.16 8.47
CA ASN A 150 -6.46 4.25 8.97
C ASN A 150 -6.97 5.62 8.50
N PHE A 151 -7.40 5.70 7.24
CA PHE A 151 -8.02 6.88 6.66
C PHE A 151 -9.38 7.19 7.28
N LEU A 152 -10.22 6.16 7.49
CA LEU A 152 -11.50 6.30 8.16
C LEU A 152 -11.34 6.83 9.58
N PHE A 153 -10.37 6.35 10.35
CA PHE A 153 -10.05 6.92 11.68
C PHE A 153 -9.74 8.42 11.62
N ALA A 154 -9.05 8.88 10.58
CA ALA A 154 -8.75 10.30 10.40
C ALA A 154 -10.01 11.12 10.12
N ILE A 155 -10.86 10.62 9.23
CA ILE A 155 -12.13 11.27 8.85
C ILE A 155 -13.09 11.28 10.03
N THR A 156 -13.30 10.13 10.69
CA THR A 156 -14.26 10.03 11.78
C THR A 156 -13.86 10.92 12.94
N HIS A 157 -12.58 10.97 13.30
CA HIS A 157 -12.10 11.91 14.30
C HIS A 157 -12.35 13.37 13.89
N ARG A 158 -12.12 13.73 12.62
CA ARG A 158 -12.32 15.11 12.14
C ARG A 158 -13.77 15.58 12.19
N TYR A 159 -14.75 14.70 11.97
CA TYR A 159 -16.17 15.06 11.87
C TYR A 159 -17.01 14.69 13.10
N PHE A 160 -16.61 13.65 13.84
CA PHE A 160 -17.36 13.12 14.98
C PHE A 160 -16.56 13.09 16.29
N GLY A 161 -15.25 13.32 16.23
CA GLY A 161 -14.41 13.46 17.41
C GLY A 161 -14.48 14.88 17.95
N SER A 162 -15.19 15.06 19.05
CA SER A 162 -15.10 16.24 19.94
C SER A 162 -13.87 16.14 20.83
#